data_AF-A0A534BZ30-F1
#
_entry.id   AF-A0A534BZ30-F1
#
_cell.length_a   1.000
_cell.length_b   1.000
_cell.length_c   1.000
_cell.angle_alpha   90.00
_cell.angle_beta   90.00
_cell.angle_gamma   90.00
#
_symmetry.space_group_name_H-M   'P 1'
#
loop_
_entity.id
_entity.type
_entity.pdbx_description
1 polymer ?
#
loop_
_entity_poly.entity_id
_entity_poly.type
_entity_poly.pdbx_seq_one_letter_code
_entity_poly.pdbx_strand_id
1 'polypeptide(L)' 'MADTVFGKIVRGEIPCHRVYEDDRVLAFLDINPLSHGHTL' A
#
# COMPACT_ATOMS: atom_id res chain seq x y z
N MET A 1 -3.70 -9.89 -12.32
CA MET A 1 -3.66 -8.75 -11.37
C MET A 1 -4.18 -7.52 -12.09
N ALA A 2 -5.15 -6.82 -11.52
CA ALA A 2 -5.75 -5.64 -12.15
C ALA A 2 -4.74 -4.48 -12.24
N ASP A 3 -4.81 -3.68 -13.30
CA ASP A 3 -3.99 -2.47 -13.45
C ASP A 3 -4.60 -1.32 -12.63
N THR A 4 -4.47 -1.43 -11.32
CA THR A 4 -4.90 -0.41 -10.35
C THR A 4 -3.68 0.23 -9.70
N VAL A 5 -3.87 1.37 -9.05
CA VAL A 5 -2.82 2.01 -8.24
C VAL A 5 -2.25 1.06 -7.19
N PHE A 6 -3.09 0.23 -6.54
CA PHE A 6 -2.62 -0.79 -5.60
C PHE A 6 -1.84 -1.91 -6.28
N GLY A 7 -2.24 -2.31 -7.49
CA GLY A 7 -1.45 -3.26 -8.29
C GLY A 7 -0.05 -2.73 -8.60
N LYS A 8 0.09 -1.45 -8.94
CA LYS A 8 1.38 -0.79 -9.18
C LYS A 8 2.23 -0.70 -7.92
N ILE A 9 1.62 -0.44 -6.76
CA ILE A 9 2.29 -0.44 -5.44
C ILE A 9 2.83 -1.84 -5.11
N VAL A 10 2.00 -2.89 -5.26
CA VAL A 10 2.41 -4.28 -5.00
C VAL A 10 3.54 -4.71 -5.94
N ARG A 11 3.57 -4.25 -7.19
CA ARG A 11 4.67 -4.51 -8.13
C ARG A 11 5.92 -3.66 -7.90
N GLY A 12 5.89 -2.69 -6.98
CA GLY A 12 7.00 -1.79 -6.71
C GLY A 12 7.23 -0.71 -7.78
N GLU A 13 6.27 -0.50 -8.68
CA GLU A 13 6.34 0.56 -9.70
C GLU A 13 6.10 1.96 -9.10
N ILE A 14 5.33 2.03 -8.02
CA ILE A 14 5.04 3.25 -7.26
C ILE A 14 5.50 3.04 -5.81
N PRO A 15 6.26 3.99 -5.22
CA PRO A 15 6.68 3.87 -3.83
C PRO A 15 5.49 4.04 -2.86
N CYS A 16 5.53 3.32 -1.74
CA CYS A 16 4.62 3.52 -0.62
C CYS A 16 5.37 3.36 0.72
N HIS A 17 4.79 3.88 1.80
CA HIS A 17 5.32 3.67 3.14
C HIS A 17 4.82 2.34 3.70
N ARG A 18 5.60 1.27 3.49
CA ARG A 18 5.27 -0.08 3.95
C ARG A 18 5.38 -0.16 5.47
N VAL A 19 4.33 -0.71 6.09
CA VAL A 19 4.25 -0.93 7.54
C VAL A 19 4.39 -2.42 7.86
N TYR A 20 3.85 -3.28 7.00
CA TYR A 20 3.92 -4.73 7.13
C TYR A 20 3.81 -5.40 5.75
N GLU A 21 4.51 -6.51 5.55
CA GLU A 21 4.46 -7.29 4.31
C GLU A 21 4.70 -8.76 4.63
N ASP A 22 3.87 -9.64 4.08
CA ASP A 22 4.07 -11.09 4.06
C ASP A 22 3.64 -11.69 2.71
N ASP A 23 3.69 -13.01 2.60
CA ASP A 23 3.40 -13.74 1.35
C ASP A 23 1.96 -13.54 0.83
N ARG A 24 1.05 -13.00 1.65
CA ARG A 24 -0.38 -12.87 1.33
C ARG A 24 -0.83 -11.42 1.28
N VAL A 25 -0.27 -10.54 2.11
CA VAL A 25 -0.74 -9.17 2.26
C VAL A 25 0.41 -8.16 2.36
N LEU A 26 0.12 -6.93 1.93
CA LEU A 26 0.97 -5.76 2.09
C LEU A 26 0.12 -4.66 2.72
N ALA A 27 0.58 -4.12 3.85
CA ALA A 27 -0.05 -2.99 4.53
C ALA A 27 0.85 -1.74 4.45
N PHE A 28 0.25 -0.60 4.13
CA PHE A 28 0.97 0.67 3.94
C PHE A 28 0.14 1.88 4.34
N LEU A 29 0.80 2.99 4.67
CA LEU A 29 0.09 4.21 5.07
C LEU A 29 -0.68 4.83 3.89
N ASP A 30 -1.89 5.28 4.17
CA ASP A 30 -2.68 6.06 3.23
C ASP A 30 -2.01 7.43 2.99
N ILE A 31 -1.96 7.86 1.72
CA ILE A 31 -1.40 9.16 1.33
C ILE A 31 -2.33 10.32 1.69
N ASN A 32 -3.64 10.08 1.83
CA ASN A 32 -4.63 11.06 2.25
C ASN A 32 -5.36 10.57 3.51
N PRO A 33 -4.68 10.54 4.67
CA PRO A 33 -5.19 9.90 5.88
C PRO A 33 -6.37 10.67 6.49
N LEU A 34 -7.46 9.95 6.75
CA LEU A 34 -8.60 10.47 7.54
C LEU A 34 -8.26 10.68 9.04
N SER A 35 -7.27 9.96 9.55
CA SER A 35 -6.80 10.05 10.94
C SER A 35 -5.33 9.61 11.03
N HIS A 36 -4.67 9.94 12.14
CA HIS A 36 -3.28 9.54 12.35
C HIS A 36 -3.12 8.01 12.32
N GLY A 37 -2.19 7.52 11.50
CA GLY A 37 -1.91 6.09 11.35
C GLY A 37 -2.85 5.33 10.41
N HIS A 38 -3.71 6.01 9.63
CA HIS A 38 -4.55 5.35 8.64
C HIS A 38 -3.70 4.49 7.69
N THR A 39 -3.90 3.18 7.77
CA THR A 39 -3.18 2.14 7.05
C THR A 39 -4.18 1.33 6.24
N LEU A 40 -3.84 1.04 4.98
CA LEU A 40 -4.58 0.18 4.08
C LEU A 40 -3.91 -1.20 3.99
#